data_AF-A0A6A5QH50-F1
#
_entry.id   AF-A0A6A5QH50-F1
#
_cell.length_a   1.000
_cell.length_b   1.000
_cell.length_c   1.000
_cell.angle_alpha   90.00
_cell.angle_beta   90.00
_cell.angle_gamma   90.00
#
_symmetry.space_group_name_H-M   'P 1'
#
loop_
_entity.id
_entity.type
_entity.pdbx_description
1 polymer ?
#
loop_
_entity_poly.entity_id
_entity_poly.type
_entity_poly.pdbx_seq_one_letter_code
_entity_poly.pdbx_strand_id
1 'polypeptide(L)'
;MGCMSSKSAAADSGSNNNCKNCKGCHSCNNCRDCTDCHSCSLCTSCIGCHSCISCEGCDKCYSCSNCDNCTDCHSCSDCVDCVGCHNCNNCSGLKNAHNQNNVHK
;
A
#
# COMPACT_ATOMS: atom_id res chain seq x y z
N MET A 1 17.12 8.48 12.73
CA MET A 1 17.27 8.32 11.26
C MET A 1 15.90 7.97 10.68
N GLY A 2 15.04 8.97 10.48
CA GLY A 2 13.81 8.82 9.70
C GLY A 2 14.06 9.42 8.33
N CYS A 3 13.61 8.74 7.27
CA CYS A 3 13.78 9.20 5.89
C CYS A 3 13.11 10.59 5.79
N MET A 4 13.94 11.63 5.65
CA MET A 4 13.56 13.03 5.86
C MET A 4 12.57 13.46 4.79
N SER A 5 11.36 13.86 5.21
CA SER A 5 10.42 14.61 4.39
C SER A 5 11.03 15.98 4.05
N SER A 6 11.73 16.06 2.92
CA SER A 6 12.08 17.34 2.31
C SER A 6 11.05 17.62 1.22
N LYS A 7 10.11 18.49 1.57
CA LYS A 7 9.14 19.13 0.67
C LYS A 7 9.89 19.70 -0.54
N SER A 8 9.93 18.98 -1.66
CA SER A 8 10.36 19.48 -2.97
C SER A 8 9.97 18.44 -4.01
N ALA A 9 9.44 18.93 -5.14
CA ALA A 9 9.26 18.17 -6.36
C ALA A 9 10.62 17.72 -6.93
N ALA A 10 11.29 16.82 -6.24
CA ALA A 10 12.48 16.13 -6.70
C ALA A 10 12.05 14.70 -6.97
N ALA A 11 12.18 14.29 -8.23
CA ALA A 11 12.16 12.90 -8.62
C ALA A 11 13.03 12.11 -7.61
N ASP A 12 12.38 11.30 -6.77
CA ASP A 12 13.09 10.40 -5.87
C ASP A 12 13.66 9.27 -6.73
N SER A 13 14.85 9.55 -7.26
CA SER A 13 15.70 8.58 -7.96
C SER A 13 16.39 7.62 -6.98
N GLY A 14 16.01 7.62 -5.69
CA GLY A 14 16.57 6.75 -4.66
C GLY A 14 15.53 5.77 -4.14
N SER A 15 15.76 4.46 -4.35
CA SER A 15 14.95 3.44 -3.67
C SER A 15 15.12 3.59 -2.15
N ASN A 16 14.04 3.97 -1.47
CA ASN A 16 14.00 4.14 -0.02
C ASN A 16 13.89 2.75 0.62
N ASN A 17 15.02 2.15 1.00
CA ASN A 17 15.08 0.76 1.48
C ASN A 17 15.07 0.68 3.01
N ASN A 18 14.26 -0.21 3.60
CA ASN A 18 14.20 -0.47 5.05
C ASN A 18 13.88 0.78 5.89
N CYS A 19 13.15 1.74 5.32
CA CYS A 19 12.70 2.94 6.03
C CYS A 19 11.67 2.59 7.11
N LYS A 20 11.67 3.35 8.21
CA LYS A 20 10.69 3.23 9.31
C LYS A 20 10.10 4.58 9.66
N ASN A 21 8.80 4.67 9.90
CA ASN A 21 8.12 5.92 10.28
C ASN A 21 8.34 7.06 9.28
N CYS A 22 8.29 6.72 7.99
CA CYS A 22 8.61 7.67 6.93
C CYS A 22 7.35 8.27 6.33
N LYS A 23 7.44 9.52 5.86
CA LYS A 23 6.29 10.26 5.36
C LYS A 23 6.56 10.90 4.02
N GLY A 24 5.65 10.69 3.06
CA GLY A 24 5.76 11.29 1.74
C GLY A 24 6.88 10.70 0.91
N CYS A 25 7.23 9.44 1.12
CA CYS A 25 8.31 8.79 0.39
C CYS A 25 7.83 8.24 -0.95
N HIS A 26 8.74 8.15 -1.91
CA HIS A 26 8.49 7.51 -3.19
C HIS A 26 9.45 6.33 -3.37
N SER A 27 9.03 5.32 -4.14
CA SER A 27 9.88 4.17 -4.48
C SER A 27 10.45 3.45 -3.26
N CYS A 28 9.66 3.29 -2.20
CA CYS A 28 10.09 2.56 -1.00
C CYS A 28 10.14 1.06 -1.23
N ASN A 29 11.07 0.39 -0.55
CA ASN A 29 11.16 -1.06 -0.52
C ASN A 29 11.42 -1.55 0.90
N ASN A 30 10.73 -2.60 1.34
CA ASN A 30 10.92 -3.21 2.67
C ASN A 30 10.73 -2.21 3.83
N CYS A 31 9.82 -1.26 3.69
CA CYS A 31 9.62 -0.21 4.70
C CYS A 31 8.51 -0.58 5.69
N ARG A 32 8.48 0.12 6.83
CA ARG A 32 7.51 -0.15 7.90
C ARG A 32 6.97 1.13 8.52
N ASP A 33 5.69 1.10 8.89
CA ASP A 33 5.01 2.21 9.59
C ASP A 33 5.11 3.53 8.81
N CYS A 34 5.08 3.48 7.47
CA CYS A 34 5.18 4.67 6.63
C CYS A 34 3.81 5.29 6.34
N THR A 35 3.77 6.56 5.98
CA THR A 35 2.54 7.32 5.73
C THR A 35 2.64 8.14 4.45
N ASP A 36 1.53 8.26 3.71
CA ASP A 36 1.44 9.06 2.49
C ASP A 36 2.53 8.72 1.45
N CYS A 37 2.90 7.44 1.31
CA CYS A 37 3.96 7.05 0.39
C CYS A 37 3.43 6.60 -0.98
N HIS A 38 4.26 6.66 -2.02
CA HIS A 38 3.91 6.32 -3.39
C HIS A 38 4.86 5.28 -3.97
N SER A 39 4.34 4.40 -4.83
CA SER A 39 5.14 3.39 -5.56
C SER A 39 5.99 2.51 -4.62
N CYS A 40 5.42 2.09 -3.49
CA CYS A 40 6.13 1.31 -2.48
C CYS A 40 6.02 -0.19 -2.74
N SER A 41 6.99 -0.96 -2.27
CA SER A 41 7.03 -2.41 -2.43
C SER A 41 7.46 -3.09 -1.15
N LEU A 42 6.90 -4.26 -0.84
CA LEU A 42 7.28 -5.05 0.35
C LEU A 42 7.14 -4.24 1.67
N CYS A 43 6.22 -3.29 1.74
CA CYS A 43 6.07 -2.44 2.91
C CYS A 43 5.02 -2.99 3.87
N THR A 44 5.18 -2.70 5.16
CA THR A 44 4.33 -3.25 6.23
C THR A 44 3.72 -2.12 7.06
N SER A 45 2.46 -2.26 7.46
CA SER A 45 1.78 -1.32 8.38
C SER A 45 1.79 0.13 7.91
N CYS A 46 1.74 0.36 6.60
CA CYS A 46 1.76 1.71 6.03
C CYS A 46 0.35 2.27 5.82
N ILE A 47 0.20 3.59 5.91
CA ILE A 47 -1.11 4.27 5.88
C ILE A 47 -1.16 5.28 4.74
N GLY A 48 -2.24 5.27 3.97
CA GLY A 48 -2.47 6.28 2.92
C GLY A 48 -1.51 6.14 1.73
N CYS A 49 -1.01 4.93 1.49
CA CYS A 49 -0.06 4.71 0.41
C CYS A 49 -0.74 4.47 -0.94
N HIS A 50 -0.06 4.84 -2.02
CA HIS A 50 -0.57 4.76 -3.39
C HIS A 50 0.31 3.89 -4.27
N SER A 51 -0.29 3.10 -5.16
CA SER A 51 0.41 2.27 -6.14
C SER A 51 1.44 1.33 -5.51
N CYS A 52 1.06 0.71 -4.39
CA CYS A 52 1.96 -0.16 -3.64
C CYS A 52 1.81 -1.63 -4.06
N ILE A 53 2.90 -2.39 -3.95
CA ILE A 53 2.95 -3.78 -4.40
C ILE A 53 3.43 -4.66 -3.25
N SER A 54 2.78 -5.81 -3.04
CA SER A 54 3.21 -6.80 -2.03
C SER A 54 3.36 -6.20 -0.64
N CYS A 55 2.41 -5.37 -0.23
CA CYS A 55 2.41 -4.74 1.08
C CYS A 55 1.45 -5.47 2.03
N GLU A 56 1.77 -5.45 3.32
CA GLU A 56 1.02 -6.18 4.34
C GLU A 56 0.50 -5.25 5.44
N GLY A 57 -0.77 -5.44 5.82
CA GLY A 57 -1.37 -4.73 6.96
C GLY A 57 -1.44 -3.22 6.74
N CYS A 58 -1.59 -2.78 5.49
CA CYS A 58 -1.67 -1.37 5.16
C CYS A 58 -3.11 -0.85 5.24
N ASP A 59 -3.26 0.42 5.58
CA ASP A 59 -4.57 1.06 5.73
C ASP A 59 -4.75 2.18 4.71
N LYS A 60 -5.98 2.33 4.19
CA LYS A 60 -6.37 3.40 3.25
C LYS A 60 -5.47 3.45 2.01
N CYS A 61 -5.11 2.29 1.51
CA CYS A 61 -4.25 2.14 0.34
C CYS A 61 -5.04 2.27 -0.96
N TYR A 62 -4.39 2.78 -2.01
CA TYR A 62 -5.03 3.03 -3.30
C TYR A 62 -4.23 2.43 -4.46
N SER A 63 -4.92 1.76 -5.37
CA SER A 63 -4.34 1.16 -6.57
C SER A 63 -3.19 0.19 -6.25
N CYS A 64 -3.33 -0.59 -5.16
CA CYS A 64 -2.29 -1.50 -4.71
C CYS A 64 -2.51 -2.92 -5.28
N SER A 65 -1.43 -3.69 -5.38
CA SER A 65 -1.48 -5.04 -5.95
C SER A 65 -0.80 -6.06 -5.04
N ASN A 66 -1.30 -7.31 -5.04
CA ASN A 66 -0.74 -8.42 -4.24
C ASN A 66 -0.60 -8.08 -2.75
N CYS A 67 -1.52 -7.31 -2.18
CA CYS A 67 -1.42 -6.88 -0.77
C CYS A 67 -2.25 -7.76 0.15
N ASP A 68 -1.78 -7.95 1.38
CA ASP A 68 -2.36 -8.88 2.34
C ASP A 68 -2.82 -8.15 3.61
N ASN A 69 -3.96 -8.57 4.17
CA ASN A 69 -4.50 -8.05 5.43
C ASN A 69 -4.69 -6.51 5.47
N CYS A 70 -4.87 -5.87 4.32
CA CYS A 70 -5.03 -4.42 4.27
C CYS A 70 -6.46 -3.98 4.59
N THR A 71 -6.63 -2.74 5.05
CA THR A 71 -7.95 -2.18 5.38
C THR A 71 -8.28 -0.93 4.57
N ASP A 72 -9.59 -0.71 4.31
CA ASP A 72 -10.14 0.47 3.62
C ASP A 72 -9.43 0.77 2.28
N CYS A 73 -9.06 -0.27 1.55
CA CYS A 73 -8.32 -0.15 0.30
C CYS A 73 -9.22 0.16 -0.90
N HIS A 74 -8.69 0.86 -1.90
CA HIS A 74 -9.45 1.26 -3.08
C HIS A 74 -8.74 0.87 -4.37
N SER A 75 -9.49 0.32 -5.33
CA SER A 75 -8.98 -0.06 -6.67
C SER A 75 -7.80 -1.04 -6.61
N CYS A 76 -7.76 -1.93 -5.63
CA CYS A 76 -6.66 -2.89 -5.47
C CYS A 76 -6.87 -4.17 -6.30
N SER A 77 -5.78 -4.84 -6.65
CA SER A 77 -5.81 -6.12 -7.36
C SER A 77 -5.09 -7.24 -6.61
N ASP A 78 -5.58 -8.47 -6.76
CA ASP A 78 -4.90 -9.68 -6.30
C ASP A 78 -4.57 -9.67 -4.79
N CYS A 79 -5.35 -8.92 -4.02
CA CYS A 79 -5.21 -8.82 -2.57
C CYS A 79 -5.89 -9.96 -1.81
N VAL A 80 -5.34 -10.32 -0.65
CA VAL A 80 -5.84 -11.41 0.20
C VAL A 80 -6.23 -10.88 1.58
N ASP A 81 -7.34 -11.40 2.12
CA ASP A 81 -7.79 -11.16 3.51
C ASP A 81 -7.99 -9.67 3.88
N CYS A 82 -8.21 -8.82 2.88
CA CYS A 82 -8.38 -7.39 3.11
C CYS A 82 -9.81 -7.05 3.57
N VAL A 83 -9.96 -5.97 4.33
CA VAL A 83 -11.22 -5.54 4.97
C VAL A 83 -11.66 -4.18 4.45
N GLY A 84 -12.96 -4.01 4.16
CA GLY A 84 -13.51 -2.69 3.80
C GLY A 84 -13.07 -2.19 2.43
N CYS A 85 -12.58 -3.07 1.56
CA CYS A 85 -12.03 -2.64 0.27
C CYS A 85 -13.11 -2.29 -0.75
N HIS A 86 -12.79 -1.42 -1.69
CA HIS A 86 -13.71 -0.94 -2.71
C HIS A 86 -13.11 -1.02 -4.12
N ASN A 87 -13.90 -1.42 -5.12
CA ASN A 87 -13.46 -1.59 -6.51
C ASN A 87 -12.26 -2.55 -6.67
N CYS A 88 -12.21 -3.59 -5.86
CA CYS A 88 -11.12 -4.57 -5.92
C CYS A 88 -11.35 -5.63 -7.00
N ASN A 89 -10.26 -6.09 -7.63
CA ASN A 89 -10.29 -7.10 -8.68
C ASN A 89 -9.41 -8.32 -8.32
N ASN A 90 -9.84 -9.54 -8.65
CA ASN A 90 -9.06 -10.77 -8.43
C ASN A 90 -8.65 -11.03 -6.96
N CYS A 91 -9.34 -10.43 -6.01
CA CYS A 91 -9.02 -10.59 -4.59
C CYS A 91 -9.67 -11.84 -3.99
N SER A 92 -9.08 -12.36 -2.92
CA SER A 92 -9.60 -13.49 -2.15
C SER A 92 -9.68 -13.15 -0.65
N GLY A 93 -10.49 -13.89 0.11
CA GLY A 93 -10.61 -13.68 1.57
C GLY A 93 -11.18 -12.30 2.01
N LEU A 94 -11.71 -11.50 1.07
CA LEU A 94 -12.17 -10.14 1.36
C LEU A 94 -13.34 -10.11 2.36
N LYS A 95 -13.27 -9.21 3.34
CA LYS A 95 -14.33 -8.95 4.33
C LYS A 95 -14.89 -7.54 4.15
N ASN A 96 -16.21 -7.36 4.24
CA ASN A 96 -16.86 -6.04 4.10
C ASN A 96 -16.47 -5.27 2.83
N ALA A 97 -16.19 -5.97 1.73
CA ALA A 97 -15.75 -5.32 0.51
C ALA A 97 -16.94 -4.96 -0.41
N HIS A 98 -16.79 -3.85 -1.13
CA HIS A 98 -17.80 -3.25 -1.98
C HIS A 98 -17.32 -3.23 -3.44
N ASN A 99 -18.23 -3.45 -4.40
CA ASN A 99 -17.93 -3.40 -5.84
C ASN A 99 -16.77 -4.32 -6.27
N GLN A 100 -16.76 -5.56 -5.81
CA GLN A 100 -15.69 -6.51 -6.14
C GLN A 100 -15.91 -7.14 -7.52
N ASN A 101 -14.85 -7.24 -8.32
CA ASN A 101 -14.84 -7.95 -9.60
C ASN A 101 -13.89 -9.16 -9.51
N ASN A 102 -14.25 -10.28 -10.17
CA ASN A 102 -13.45 -11.51 -10.22
C ASN A 102 -12.94 -12.01 -8.84
N VAL A 103 -13.76 -11.99 -7.79
CA VAL A 103 -13.35 -12.52 -6.48
C VAL A 103 -13.11 -14.02 -6.60
N HIS A 104 -11.86 -14.44 -6.43
CA HIS A 104 -11.51 -15.85 -6.36
C HIS A 104 -11.85 -16.35 -4.95
N LYS A 105 -12.77 -17.32 -4.88
CA LYS A 105 -13.21 -17.96 -3.65
C LYS A 105 -12.18 -18.95 -3.13
#